data_AF-A0A837BRI5-F1
#
_entry.id   AF-A0A837BRI5-F1
#
_cell.length_a   1.000
_cell.length_b   1.000
_cell.length_c   1.000
_cell.angle_alpha   90.00
_cell.angle_beta   90.00
_cell.angle_gamma   90.00
#
_symmetry.space_group_name_H-M   'P 1'
#
loop_
_entity.id
_entity.type
_entity.pdbx_description
1 polymer ?
#
loop_
_entity_poly.entity_id
_entity_poly.type
_entity_poly.pdbx_seq_one_letter_code
_entity_poly.pdbx_strand_id
1 'polypeptide(L)'
;MPSNTEVLAAKTDTLTLNHNSYVYTAQGKRTYYNGKGTLRMGTTVNGSAKTTSINGKSYYPLTGGAYVKAANVGVVNKQVQDGNLELNYNSYVYDKNGKRLYKFRGSKKNTHLRKGTPLKYSGSVEKIDRNSKQYFLVNDDNYNQSWLPYEKIGGKYYYSIGAGGYVNAANVGQIDNKPLYTTDVSVKVNTTSAIQVGTGKERTSIKPGEKVKVDRVSQVLSGPSYRASYRISGTKTGFFATSIVNKKPRQQLLNYTYFTYVSASKNIDAYDANGQARSNLTAINGATTSFAKGTFIPVDEELYIWNNKENKAELYYHLAPNTTVSDISLQTINKDSMTFVKAADSEFVSGPLLKPVNTVDEAKADAKVSTETDKQDLQKAISQDEKVKASENYQQYRHETYDAALAYAKQINSSNTASLQEVKQITLTLKNQQNSWFLPADELKVNSMLALTRPF
;
A
#
# COMPACT_ATOMS: atom_id res chain seq x y z
N MET A 1 6.40 31.99 20.85
CA MET A 1 5.27 31.43 21.62
C MET A 1 5.85 30.36 22.55
N PRO A 2 5.60 30.42 23.86
CA PRO A 2 6.34 29.63 24.83
C PRO A 2 6.02 28.14 24.72
N SER A 3 7.08 27.33 24.79
CA SER A 3 7.07 25.87 24.87
C SER A 3 6.29 25.41 26.09
N ASN A 4 5.08 24.90 25.87
CA ASN A 4 4.31 24.21 26.89
C ASN A 4 4.88 22.79 27.04
N THR A 5 5.92 22.65 27.84
CA THR A 5 6.42 21.33 28.24
C THR A 5 5.40 20.72 29.20
N GLU A 6 4.44 19.98 28.66
CA GLU A 6 3.64 19.06 29.47
C GLU A 6 4.58 18.07 30.14
N VAL A 7 4.72 18.18 31.45
CA VAL A 7 5.36 17.16 32.28
C VAL A 7 4.48 15.92 32.20
N LEU A 8 4.83 14.99 31.30
CA LEU A 8 4.25 13.66 31.22
C LEU A 8 4.42 12.97 32.58
N ALA A 9 3.33 12.85 33.35
CA ALA A 9 3.30 12.05 34.56
C ALA A 9 3.73 10.61 34.23
N ALA A 10 4.66 10.06 35.01
CA ALA A 10 5.15 8.70 34.81
C ALA A 10 3.99 7.70 34.74
N LYS A 11 3.84 7.02 33.61
CA LYS A 11 2.79 6.02 33.37
C LYS A 11 2.92 4.90 34.40
N THR A 12 1.93 4.74 35.27
CA THR A 12 1.87 3.63 36.23
C THR A 12 1.20 2.41 35.59
N ASP A 13 1.67 1.21 35.94
CA ASP A 13 1.09 -0.03 35.45
C ASP A 13 -0.24 -0.31 36.18
N THR A 14 -1.16 -1.04 35.56
CA THR A 14 -2.41 -1.49 36.20
C THR A 14 -2.36 -2.98 36.54
N LEU A 15 -2.97 -3.41 37.63
CA LEU A 15 -2.94 -4.79 38.11
C LEU A 15 -4.37 -5.21 38.43
N THR A 16 -4.92 -6.16 37.67
CA THR A 16 -6.27 -6.68 37.87
C THR A 16 -6.21 -8.03 38.56
N LEU A 17 -6.92 -8.17 39.68
CA LEU A 17 -6.90 -9.37 40.51
C LEU A 17 -7.73 -10.52 39.92
N ASN A 18 -7.20 -11.74 39.95
CA ASN A 18 -7.93 -12.97 39.60
C ASN A 18 -8.48 -13.71 40.83
N HIS A 19 -8.10 -13.29 42.03
CA HIS A 19 -8.62 -13.76 43.31
C HIS A 19 -8.74 -12.59 44.30
N ASN A 20 -9.55 -12.74 45.34
CA ASN A 20 -9.54 -11.80 46.46
C ASN A 20 -8.12 -11.78 47.08
N SER A 21 -7.58 -10.58 47.32
CA SER A 21 -6.22 -10.43 47.84
C SER A 21 -6.18 -9.51 49.04
N TYR A 22 -5.49 -9.94 50.10
CA TYR A 22 -5.00 -9.02 51.13
C TYR A 22 -3.96 -8.08 50.53
N VAL A 23 -3.80 -6.92 51.18
CA VAL A 23 -2.77 -5.92 50.88
C VAL A 23 -1.68 -6.01 51.94
N TYR A 24 -0.42 -5.82 51.54
CA TYR A 24 0.77 -6.02 52.37
C TYR A 24 1.70 -4.80 52.38
N THR A 25 2.49 -4.65 53.45
CA THR A 25 3.63 -3.72 53.52
C THR A 25 4.87 -4.34 52.86
N ALA A 26 5.93 -3.55 52.71
CA ALA A 26 7.24 -4.04 52.24
C ALA A 26 7.84 -5.15 53.14
N GLN A 27 7.43 -5.22 54.42
CA GLN A 27 7.86 -6.26 55.38
C GLN A 27 6.92 -7.47 55.41
N GLY A 28 5.87 -7.49 54.57
CA GLY A 28 4.93 -8.61 54.46
C GLY A 28 3.84 -8.65 55.53
N LYS A 29 3.65 -7.56 56.30
CA LYS A 29 2.52 -7.41 57.24
C LYS A 29 1.27 -6.92 56.49
N ARG A 30 0.07 -7.32 56.93
CA ARG A 30 -1.19 -6.85 56.31
C ARG A 30 -1.37 -5.35 56.54
N THR A 31 -1.88 -4.65 55.53
CA THR A 31 -2.14 -3.21 55.57
C THR A 31 -3.34 -2.85 54.70
N TYR A 32 -3.55 -1.56 54.48
CA TYR A 32 -4.62 -0.99 53.68
C TYR A 32 -4.07 -0.33 52.42
N TYR A 33 -4.82 -0.43 51.32
CA TYR A 33 -4.61 0.37 50.11
C TYR A 33 -5.90 1.15 49.85
N ASN A 34 -5.80 2.49 49.81
CA ASN A 34 -6.95 3.40 49.70
C ASN A 34 -8.08 3.05 50.69
N GLY A 35 -7.73 2.83 51.96
CA GLY A 35 -8.67 2.49 53.04
C GLY A 35 -9.19 1.05 53.03
N LYS A 36 -8.75 0.18 52.10
CA LYS A 36 -9.21 -1.21 51.99
C LYS A 36 -8.12 -2.21 52.36
N GLY A 37 -8.37 -3.07 53.35
CA GLY A 37 -7.45 -4.14 53.77
C GLY A 37 -7.52 -5.41 52.91
N THR A 38 -8.54 -5.51 52.04
CA THR A 38 -8.71 -6.59 51.08
C THR A 38 -9.28 -6.03 49.79
N LEU A 39 -8.71 -6.44 48.67
CA LEU A 39 -9.15 -6.10 47.33
C LEU A 39 -9.88 -7.31 46.74
N ARG A 40 -11.06 -7.08 46.17
CA ARG A 40 -11.89 -8.16 45.60
C ARG A 40 -11.36 -8.60 44.24
N MET A 41 -11.60 -9.85 43.87
CA MET A 41 -11.39 -10.34 42.50
C MET A 41 -12.02 -9.38 41.48
N GLY A 42 -11.31 -9.12 40.38
CA GLY A 42 -11.71 -8.17 39.35
C GLY A 42 -11.33 -6.71 39.65
N THR A 43 -10.89 -6.39 40.88
CA THR A 43 -10.39 -5.03 41.19
C THR A 43 -9.12 -4.76 40.38
N THR A 44 -9.07 -3.61 39.72
CA THR A 44 -7.87 -3.06 39.08
C THR A 44 -7.25 -2.01 39.98
N VAL A 45 -5.95 -2.12 40.23
CA VAL A 45 -5.17 -1.18 41.05
C VAL A 45 -3.93 -0.70 40.30
N ASN A 46 -3.43 0.49 40.61
CA ASN A 46 -2.25 1.04 39.96
C ASN A 46 -0.98 0.66 40.73
N GLY A 47 0.09 0.32 40.03
CA GLY A 47 1.33 -0.20 40.60
C GLY A 47 2.47 -0.31 39.60
N SER A 48 3.38 -1.25 39.84
CA SER A 48 4.44 -1.63 38.92
C SER A 48 4.25 -3.05 38.41
N ALA A 49 4.52 -3.28 37.12
CA ALA A 49 4.56 -4.59 36.48
C ALA A 49 5.77 -5.43 36.89
N LYS A 50 6.74 -4.85 37.60
CA LYS A 50 7.91 -5.57 38.13
C LYS A 50 7.61 -6.08 39.53
N THR A 51 7.73 -7.39 39.74
CA THR A 51 7.55 -7.98 41.07
C THR A 51 8.77 -7.79 41.96
N THR A 52 8.56 -7.70 43.27
CA THR A 52 9.59 -7.82 44.31
C THR A 52 9.36 -9.08 45.15
N SER A 53 10.42 -9.59 45.79
CA SER A 53 10.34 -10.72 46.72
C SER A 53 10.18 -10.22 48.15
N ILE A 54 9.14 -10.67 48.85
CA ILE A 54 8.90 -10.38 50.26
C ILE A 54 8.70 -11.71 50.98
N ASN A 55 9.58 -12.03 51.93
CA ASN A 55 9.57 -13.30 52.68
C ASN A 55 9.46 -14.53 51.76
N GLY A 56 10.26 -14.54 50.67
CA GLY A 56 10.34 -15.66 49.72
C GLY A 56 9.16 -15.80 48.76
N LYS A 57 8.22 -14.84 48.72
CA LYS A 57 7.08 -14.85 47.77
C LYS A 57 7.09 -13.59 46.91
N SER A 58 6.60 -13.69 45.67
CA SER A 58 6.55 -12.56 44.73
C SER A 58 5.32 -11.68 44.95
N TYR A 59 5.53 -10.37 44.94
CA TYR A 59 4.50 -9.35 45.09
C TYR A 59 4.67 -8.26 44.03
N TYR A 60 3.55 -7.70 43.58
CA TYR A 60 3.55 -6.47 42.81
C TYR A 60 3.47 -5.25 43.73
N PRO A 61 4.35 -4.25 43.58
CA PRO A 61 4.19 -2.96 44.24
C PRO A 61 2.96 -2.25 43.71
N LEU A 62 2.18 -1.66 44.61
CA LEU A 62 1.12 -0.72 44.31
C LEU A 62 1.62 0.71 44.47
N THR A 63 0.93 1.64 43.83
CA THR A 63 1.00 3.07 44.14
C THR A 63 0.78 3.28 45.65
N GLY A 64 1.49 4.22 46.27
CA GLY A 64 1.38 4.44 47.73
C GLY A 64 2.07 3.39 48.61
N GLY A 65 2.99 2.57 48.07
CA GLY A 65 3.92 1.75 48.86
C GLY A 65 3.34 0.45 49.44
N ALA A 66 2.12 0.08 49.03
CA ALA A 66 1.49 -1.19 49.38
C ALA A 66 1.84 -2.30 48.37
N TYR A 67 1.50 -3.54 48.68
CA TYR A 67 1.85 -4.71 47.86
C TYR A 67 0.70 -5.72 47.77
N VAL A 68 0.59 -6.40 46.63
CA VAL A 68 -0.32 -7.53 46.43
C VAL A 68 0.45 -8.74 45.94
N LYS A 69 0.05 -9.95 46.37
CA LYS A 69 0.72 -11.18 45.94
C LYS A 69 0.58 -11.38 44.44
N ALA A 70 1.67 -11.73 43.77
CA ALA A 70 1.68 -11.95 42.33
C ALA A 70 0.71 -13.08 41.92
N ALA A 71 0.58 -14.12 42.74
CA ALA A 71 -0.36 -15.22 42.50
C ALA A 71 -1.84 -14.80 42.45
N ASN A 72 -2.19 -13.65 43.03
CA ASN A 72 -3.57 -13.13 43.05
C ASN A 72 -3.83 -12.08 41.95
N VAL A 73 -2.81 -11.73 41.17
CA VAL A 73 -2.94 -10.83 40.02
C VAL A 73 -3.13 -11.67 38.76
N GLY A 74 -4.23 -11.43 38.05
CA GLY A 74 -4.55 -12.13 36.81
C GLY A 74 -4.09 -11.39 35.55
N VAL A 75 -4.14 -10.06 35.56
CA VAL A 75 -3.78 -9.22 34.41
C VAL A 75 -2.92 -8.07 34.89
N VAL A 76 -1.73 -7.95 34.33
CA VAL A 76 -0.86 -6.78 34.48
C VAL A 76 -1.02 -5.94 33.22
N ASN A 77 -1.20 -4.64 33.39
CA ASN A 77 -1.68 -3.68 32.42
C ASN A 77 -2.91 -4.20 31.72
N LYS A 78 -4.11 -3.97 32.30
CA LYS A 78 -5.36 -4.25 31.60
C LYS A 78 -5.28 -3.50 30.28
N GLN A 79 -4.97 -4.25 29.24
CA GLN A 79 -4.97 -3.72 27.91
C GLN A 79 -6.43 -3.37 27.65
N VAL A 80 -6.70 -2.07 27.46
CA VAL A 80 -8.02 -1.62 27.07
C VAL A 80 -8.37 -2.43 25.83
N GLN A 81 -9.44 -3.20 25.98
CA GLN A 81 -9.93 -4.04 24.91
C GLN A 81 -10.82 -3.17 24.06
N ASP A 82 -10.25 -2.71 22.95
CA ASP A 82 -10.93 -1.83 22.02
C ASP A 82 -10.90 -2.44 20.61
N GLY A 83 -11.67 -1.85 19.70
CA GLY A 83 -11.74 -2.27 18.31
C GLY A 83 -12.37 -3.66 18.10
N ASN A 84 -12.21 -4.22 16.91
CA ASN A 84 -12.73 -5.52 16.51
C ASN A 84 -11.71 -6.26 15.66
N LEU A 85 -11.38 -7.49 16.03
CA LEU A 85 -10.54 -8.41 15.28
C LEU A 85 -11.41 -9.57 14.82
N GLU A 86 -11.54 -9.77 13.51
CA GLU A 86 -12.35 -10.86 12.96
C GLU A 86 -11.48 -11.98 12.40
N LEU A 87 -11.80 -13.22 12.79
CA LEU A 87 -11.07 -14.40 12.35
C LEU A 87 -11.53 -14.88 10.97
N ASN A 88 -10.58 -15.10 10.05
CA ASN A 88 -10.83 -15.76 8.76
C ASN A 88 -10.66 -17.29 8.81
N TYR A 89 -10.17 -17.82 9.94
CA TYR A 89 -9.97 -19.25 10.18
C TYR A 89 -10.17 -19.59 11.67
N ASN A 90 -10.55 -20.83 11.97
CA ASN A 90 -10.64 -21.27 13.36
C ASN A 90 -9.26 -21.14 14.04
N SER A 91 -9.25 -20.62 15.26
CA SER A 91 -8.02 -20.35 15.99
C SER A 91 -8.08 -20.91 17.40
N TYR A 92 -6.92 -21.07 18.01
CA TYR A 92 -6.82 -21.30 19.45
C TYR A 92 -6.39 -20.01 20.15
N VAL A 93 -6.61 -19.95 21.45
CA VAL A 93 -6.01 -18.93 22.31
C VAL A 93 -4.69 -19.45 22.86
N TYR A 94 -3.66 -18.62 22.75
CA TYR A 94 -2.29 -18.91 23.17
C TYR A 94 -1.90 -18.02 24.36
N ASP A 95 -0.90 -18.45 25.12
CA ASP A 95 -0.19 -17.59 26.06
C ASP A 95 0.92 -16.79 25.36
N LYS A 96 1.59 -15.91 26.11
CA LYS A 96 2.73 -15.10 25.66
C LYS A 96 3.94 -15.89 25.15
N ASN A 97 3.98 -17.19 25.41
CA ASN A 97 5.05 -18.08 24.95
C ASN A 97 4.60 -18.92 23.75
N GLY A 98 3.41 -18.66 23.20
CA GLY A 98 2.88 -19.37 22.03
C GLY A 98 2.36 -20.78 22.36
N LYS A 99 2.16 -21.11 23.63
CA LYS A 99 1.53 -22.37 24.06
C LYS A 99 0.02 -22.18 24.14
N ARG A 100 -0.74 -23.17 23.68
CA ARG A 100 -2.22 -23.13 23.76
C ARG A 100 -2.67 -23.09 25.21
N LEU A 101 -3.61 -22.19 25.51
CA LEU A 101 -4.24 -22.14 26.83
C LEU A 101 -5.21 -23.31 27.01
N TYR A 102 -5.24 -23.87 28.22
CA TYR A 102 -6.22 -24.89 28.62
C TYR A 102 -7.57 -24.28 29.01
N LYS A 103 -7.56 -23.10 29.63
CA LYS A 103 -8.74 -22.29 29.94
C LYS A 103 -8.45 -20.84 29.55
N PHE A 104 -9.47 -20.15 29.03
CA PHE A 104 -9.43 -18.72 28.77
C PHE A 104 -10.70 -18.10 29.35
N ARG A 105 -10.57 -17.00 30.10
CA ARG A 105 -11.71 -16.36 30.80
C ARG A 105 -12.59 -17.37 31.54
N GLY A 106 -11.96 -18.22 32.36
CA GLY A 106 -12.64 -19.21 33.19
C GLY A 106 -13.10 -20.50 32.51
N SER A 107 -13.06 -20.62 31.17
CA SER A 107 -13.60 -21.79 30.47
C SER A 107 -12.68 -22.36 29.39
N LYS A 108 -12.71 -23.68 29.20
CA LYS A 108 -12.06 -24.38 28.08
C LYS A 108 -12.75 -24.07 26.75
N LYS A 109 -14.05 -23.80 26.73
CA LYS A 109 -14.79 -23.49 25.49
C LYS A 109 -14.27 -22.20 24.83
N ASN A 110 -13.76 -21.27 25.64
CA ASN A 110 -13.24 -19.98 25.17
C ASN A 110 -11.82 -20.08 24.58
N THR A 111 -11.16 -21.24 24.65
CA THR A 111 -9.80 -21.41 24.09
C THR A 111 -9.81 -21.80 22.62
N HIS A 112 -10.97 -22.16 22.08
CA HIS A 112 -11.17 -22.46 20.67
C HIS A 112 -12.15 -21.46 20.05
N LEU A 113 -11.64 -20.66 19.12
CA LEU A 113 -12.35 -19.55 18.49
C LEU A 113 -12.71 -19.95 17.07
N ARG A 114 -13.98 -19.77 16.68
CA ARG A 114 -14.45 -20.12 15.34
C ARG A 114 -14.17 -18.98 14.35
N LYS A 115 -14.02 -19.31 13.07
CA LYS A 115 -14.05 -18.32 11.98
C LYS A 115 -15.28 -17.42 12.13
N GLY A 116 -15.11 -16.12 11.84
CA GLY A 116 -16.15 -15.10 11.97
C GLY A 116 -16.42 -14.66 13.42
N THR A 117 -15.68 -15.18 14.40
CA THR A 117 -15.78 -14.68 15.79
C THR A 117 -15.17 -13.28 15.85
N PRO A 118 -15.95 -12.23 16.17
CA PRO A 118 -15.39 -10.92 16.49
C PRO A 118 -14.72 -10.98 17.87
N LEU A 119 -13.51 -10.46 17.97
CA LEU A 119 -12.73 -10.41 19.19
C LEU A 119 -12.35 -8.97 19.49
N LYS A 120 -12.38 -8.59 20.75
CA LYS A 120 -11.70 -7.37 21.17
C LYS A 120 -10.20 -7.63 21.22
N TYR A 121 -9.40 -6.70 20.70
CA TYR A 121 -7.95 -6.77 20.78
C TYR A 121 -7.44 -5.74 21.78
N SER A 122 -6.15 -5.87 22.07
CA SER A 122 -5.43 -5.01 22.98
C SER A 122 -4.44 -4.12 22.23
N GLY A 123 -4.37 -2.84 22.62
CA GLY A 123 -3.44 -1.87 22.03
C GLY A 123 -4.14 -0.93 21.05
N SER A 124 -3.35 -0.19 20.28
CA SER A 124 -3.83 0.79 19.30
C SER A 124 -3.15 0.56 17.96
N VAL A 125 -3.85 0.89 16.87
CA VAL A 125 -3.27 0.90 15.54
C VAL A 125 -2.26 2.05 15.42
N GLU A 126 -1.09 1.77 14.85
CA GLU A 126 0.03 2.72 14.69
C GLU A 126 0.40 2.84 13.21
N LYS A 127 0.84 4.04 12.78
CA LYS A 127 1.37 4.25 11.43
C LYS A 127 2.71 3.55 11.26
N ILE A 128 2.99 3.07 10.04
CA ILE A 128 4.24 2.39 9.72
C ILE A 128 4.76 2.81 8.34
N ASP A 129 6.06 2.57 8.12
CA ASP A 129 6.62 2.59 6.77
C ASP A 129 6.01 1.48 5.92
N ARG A 130 5.78 1.77 4.64
CA ARG A 130 5.15 0.85 3.69
C ARG A 130 5.94 -0.44 3.60
N ASN A 131 5.26 -1.57 3.76
CA ASN A 131 5.78 -2.94 3.75
C ASN A 131 6.76 -3.28 4.89
N SER A 132 6.82 -2.48 5.95
CA SER A 132 7.76 -2.72 7.07
C SER A 132 7.31 -3.80 8.05
N LYS A 133 6.03 -4.19 8.03
CA LYS A 133 5.43 -5.20 8.93
C LYS A 133 4.82 -6.33 8.13
N GLN A 134 4.95 -7.57 8.64
CA GLN A 134 4.41 -8.77 7.99
C GLN A 134 2.91 -8.65 7.76
N TYR A 135 2.16 -8.19 8.76
CA TYR A 135 0.72 -7.94 8.67
C TYR A 135 0.46 -6.46 8.90
N PHE A 136 -0.38 -5.87 8.06
CA PHE A 136 -0.67 -4.45 8.09
C PHE A 136 -2.09 -4.16 7.56
N LEU A 137 -2.54 -2.95 7.81
CA LEU A 137 -3.76 -2.35 7.27
C LEU A 137 -3.34 -1.33 6.21
N VAL A 138 -4.13 -1.24 5.15
CA VAL A 138 -4.05 -0.16 4.17
C VAL A 138 -5.02 0.94 4.61
N ASN A 139 -4.54 2.18 4.64
CA ASN A 139 -5.34 3.34 5.02
C ASN A 139 -6.27 3.76 3.86
N ASP A 140 -7.15 4.72 4.11
CA ASP A 140 -8.20 5.09 3.15
C ASP A 140 -7.65 5.77 1.89
N ASP A 141 -6.41 6.30 1.95
CA ASP A 141 -5.64 6.79 0.80
C ASP A 141 -5.02 5.67 -0.07
N ASN A 142 -5.26 4.40 0.29
CA ASN A 142 -4.79 3.21 -0.40
C ASN A 142 -3.24 3.10 -0.55
N TYR A 143 -2.49 3.96 0.17
CA TYR A 143 -1.03 4.01 0.11
C TYR A 143 -0.38 3.87 1.48
N ASN A 144 -0.76 4.74 2.42
CA ASN A 144 -0.20 4.72 3.76
C ASN A 144 -0.66 3.47 4.48
N GLN A 145 0.24 2.95 5.31
CA GLN A 145 -0.01 1.73 6.05
C GLN A 145 0.00 1.98 7.54
N SER A 146 -0.80 1.19 8.22
CA SER A 146 -0.82 1.13 9.66
C SER A 146 -0.74 -0.33 10.09
N TRP A 147 -0.43 -0.59 11.35
CA TRP A 147 -0.48 -1.93 11.90
C TRP A 147 -1.05 -1.90 13.31
N LEU A 148 -1.71 -2.99 13.68
CA LEU A 148 -1.90 -3.31 15.09
C LEU A 148 -0.61 -4.03 15.56
N PRO A 149 0.04 -3.59 16.66
CA PRO A 149 1.20 -4.30 17.18
C PRO A 149 0.89 -5.78 17.50
N TYR A 150 1.80 -6.65 17.09
CA TYR A 150 1.77 -8.09 17.37
C TYR A 150 3.09 -8.55 17.98
N GLU A 151 3.05 -9.68 18.69
CA GLU A 151 4.25 -10.34 19.20
C GLU A 151 4.71 -11.45 18.25
N LYS A 152 6.02 -11.53 18.00
CA LYS A 152 6.62 -12.63 17.22
C LYS A 152 7.10 -13.72 18.19
N ILE A 153 6.42 -14.86 18.19
CA ILE A 153 6.68 -15.99 19.08
C ILE A 153 6.90 -17.24 18.25
N GLY A 154 8.08 -17.87 18.35
CA GLY A 154 8.40 -19.09 17.61
C GLY A 154 8.22 -18.94 16.09
N GLY A 155 8.57 -17.77 15.54
CA GLY A 155 8.46 -17.47 14.10
C GLY A 155 7.04 -17.14 13.60
N LYS A 156 6.03 -17.14 14.48
CA LYS A 156 4.64 -16.76 14.16
C LYS A 156 4.28 -15.46 14.85
N TYR A 157 3.27 -14.79 14.33
CA TYR A 157 2.82 -13.48 14.82
C TYR A 157 1.49 -13.62 15.54
N TYR A 158 1.33 -12.90 16.65
CA TYR A 158 0.15 -13.02 17.50
C TYR A 158 -0.34 -11.66 17.99
N TYR A 159 -1.65 -11.45 17.87
CA TYR A 159 -2.34 -10.31 18.48
C TYR A 159 -2.77 -10.65 19.89
N SER A 160 -2.57 -9.72 20.82
CA SER A 160 -3.14 -9.86 22.16
C SER A 160 -4.65 -9.58 22.10
N ILE A 161 -5.43 -10.47 22.69
CA ILE A 161 -6.87 -10.34 22.91
C ILE A 161 -7.18 -10.16 24.40
N GLY A 162 -6.19 -9.66 25.15
CA GLY A 162 -6.15 -9.41 26.58
C GLY A 162 -6.38 -10.64 27.47
N ALA A 163 -6.40 -10.41 28.79
CA ALA A 163 -6.43 -11.47 29.81
C ALA A 163 -5.32 -12.54 29.62
N GLY A 164 -4.15 -12.12 29.13
CA GLY A 164 -3.01 -12.99 28.81
C GLY A 164 -3.21 -13.90 27.60
N GLY A 165 -4.30 -13.71 26.84
CA GLY A 165 -4.63 -14.50 25.66
C GLY A 165 -4.16 -13.85 24.37
N TYR A 166 -3.68 -14.69 23.46
CA TYR A 166 -3.15 -14.31 22.16
C TYR A 166 -3.80 -15.12 21.05
N VAL A 167 -3.95 -14.53 19.87
CA VAL A 167 -4.48 -15.20 18.68
C VAL A 167 -3.50 -15.08 17.52
N ASN A 168 -3.29 -16.17 16.77
CA ASN A 168 -2.37 -16.17 15.64
C ASN A 168 -2.86 -15.22 14.53
N ALA A 169 -2.04 -14.25 14.15
CA ALA A 169 -2.32 -13.23 13.14
C ALA A 169 -2.67 -13.85 11.77
N ALA A 170 -2.11 -15.01 11.42
CA ALA A 170 -2.42 -15.72 10.18
C ALA A 170 -3.88 -16.24 10.11
N ASN A 171 -4.61 -16.25 11.23
CA ASN A 171 -6.02 -16.61 11.33
C ASN A 171 -6.94 -15.38 11.41
N VAL A 172 -6.38 -14.17 11.30
CA VAL A 172 -7.13 -12.90 11.34
C VAL A 172 -7.35 -12.41 9.91
N GLY A 173 -8.60 -12.09 9.58
CA GLY A 173 -8.97 -11.56 8.27
C GLY A 173 -9.13 -10.05 8.24
N GLN A 174 -9.59 -9.46 9.35
CA GLN A 174 -9.90 -8.04 9.43
C GLN A 174 -9.60 -7.49 10.82
N ILE A 175 -9.28 -6.19 10.86
CA ILE A 175 -9.17 -5.38 12.09
C ILE A 175 -9.98 -4.11 11.86
N ASP A 176 -10.91 -3.80 12.75
CA ASP A 176 -11.84 -2.68 12.68
C ASP A 176 -12.56 -2.58 11.33
N ASN A 177 -13.04 -3.73 10.85
CA ASN A 177 -13.71 -3.90 9.55
C ASN A 177 -12.81 -3.57 8.33
N LYS A 178 -11.51 -3.31 8.53
CA LYS A 178 -10.53 -3.17 7.44
C LYS A 178 -9.85 -4.51 7.15
N PRO A 179 -9.69 -4.91 5.87
CA PRO A 179 -8.96 -6.11 5.50
C PRO A 179 -7.53 -6.13 6.03
N LEU A 180 -7.09 -7.28 6.54
CA LEU A 180 -5.70 -7.49 6.91
C LEU A 180 -4.88 -7.90 5.68
N TYR A 181 -3.82 -7.15 5.42
CA TYR A 181 -2.85 -7.43 4.37
C TYR A 181 -1.63 -8.16 4.91
N THR A 182 -0.90 -8.83 4.03
CA THR A 182 0.40 -9.42 4.32
C THR A 182 1.46 -8.96 3.32
N THR A 183 2.70 -8.79 3.75
CA THR A 183 3.81 -8.40 2.85
C THR A 183 4.12 -9.50 1.85
N ASP A 184 4.01 -10.74 2.30
CA ASP A 184 4.23 -11.95 1.51
C ASP A 184 3.55 -13.17 2.14
N VAL A 185 3.44 -14.24 1.36
CA VAL A 185 2.90 -15.54 1.79
C VAL A 185 3.35 -16.65 0.85
N SER A 186 3.51 -17.88 1.36
CA SER A 186 3.75 -19.04 0.50
C SER A 186 2.44 -19.67 0.02
N VAL A 187 2.32 -19.85 -1.29
CA VAL A 187 1.22 -20.58 -1.94
C VAL A 187 1.72 -21.88 -2.56
N LYS A 188 0.87 -22.90 -2.61
CA LYS A 188 1.20 -24.19 -3.26
C LYS A 188 0.60 -24.20 -4.67
N VAL A 189 1.45 -24.35 -5.69
CA VAL A 189 1.02 -24.42 -7.08
C VAL A 189 0.43 -25.80 -7.38
N ASN A 190 -0.71 -25.82 -8.05
CA ASN A 190 -1.43 -27.01 -8.48
C ASN A 190 -1.56 -27.04 -10.00
N THR A 191 -0.58 -27.65 -10.65
CA THR A 191 -0.52 -27.86 -12.09
C THR A 191 -0.19 -29.32 -12.38
N THR A 192 -0.46 -29.80 -13.59
CA THR A 192 -0.10 -31.16 -14.04
C THR A 192 1.34 -31.24 -14.54
N SER A 193 1.90 -30.13 -15.01
CA SER A 193 3.26 -30.01 -15.52
C SER A 193 3.93 -28.75 -14.98
N ALA A 194 5.26 -28.66 -15.16
CA ALA A 194 6.00 -27.48 -14.79
C ALA A 194 5.61 -26.28 -15.68
N ILE A 195 5.54 -25.09 -15.09
CA ILE A 195 5.21 -23.86 -15.79
C ILE A 195 6.42 -22.93 -15.85
N GLN A 196 6.59 -22.25 -16.98
CA GLN A 196 7.62 -21.22 -17.14
C GLN A 196 7.04 -19.86 -16.76
N VAL A 197 7.79 -19.11 -15.96
CA VAL A 197 7.41 -17.79 -15.45
C VAL A 197 8.60 -16.84 -15.52
N GLY A 198 8.34 -15.54 -15.50
CA GLY A 198 9.39 -14.53 -15.64
C GLY A 198 9.90 -14.38 -17.06
N THR A 199 10.64 -13.32 -17.31
CA THR A 199 11.34 -13.07 -18.58
C THR A 199 12.77 -12.59 -18.33
N GLY A 200 13.62 -12.66 -19.35
CA GLY A 200 15.03 -12.32 -19.25
C GLY A 200 15.72 -13.13 -18.15
N LYS A 201 16.46 -12.43 -17.27
CA LYS A 201 17.23 -13.03 -16.16
C LYS A 201 16.36 -13.65 -15.06
N GLU A 202 15.07 -13.30 -14.99
CA GLU A 202 14.14 -13.83 -13.98
C GLU A 202 13.35 -15.06 -14.47
N ARG A 203 13.64 -15.55 -15.69
CA ARG A 203 12.98 -16.73 -16.23
C ARG A 203 13.28 -17.95 -15.37
N THR A 204 12.24 -18.63 -14.91
CA THR A 204 12.36 -19.84 -14.08
C THR A 204 11.20 -20.80 -14.32
N SER A 205 11.33 -22.02 -13.78
CA SER A 205 10.37 -23.10 -13.87
C SER A 205 9.79 -23.43 -12.49
N ILE A 206 8.46 -23.40 -12.35
CA ILE A 206 7.78 -23.84 -11.13
C ILE A 206 7.21 -25.24 -11.34
N LYS A 207 7.56 -26.19 -10.46
CA LYS A 207 7.12 -27.59 -10.55
C LYS A 207 5.73 -27.81 -9.94
N PRO A 208 5.00 -28.87 -10.36
CA PRO A 208 3.77 -29.29 -9.70
C PRO A 208 3.94 -29.46 -8.18
N GLY A 209 3.06 -28.83 -7.40
CA GLY A 209 3.07 -28.94 -5.94
C GLY A 209 4.13 -28.09 -5.22
N GLU A 210 4.93 -27.31 -5.95
CA GLU A 210 5.95 -26.44 -5.38
C GLU A 210 5.31 -25.34 -4.52
N LYS A 211 5.99 -24.99 -3.41
CA LYS A 211 5.61 -23.86 -2.55
C LYS A 211 6.37 -22.62 -2.99
N VAL A 212 5.65 -21.65 -3.53
CA VAL A 212 6.22 -20.40 -4.05
C VAL A 212 5.82 -19.25 -3.13
N LYS A 213 6.80 -18.42 -2.77
CA LYS A 213 6.56 -17.19 -1.99
C LYS A 213 6.07 -16.10 -2.93
N VAL A 214 4.91 -15.52 -2.65
CA VAL A 214 4.29 -14.44 -3.42
C VAL A 214 4.07 -13.23 -2.54
N ASP A 215 4.15 -12.03 -3.12
CA ASP A 215 4.04 -10.79 -2.35
C ASP A 215 3.00 -9.82 -2.89
N ARG A 216 2.60 -9.94 -4.16
CA ARG A 216 1.64 -9.03 -4.78
C ARG A 216 0.67 -9.79 -5.67
N VAL A 217 -0.38 -9.08 -6.05
CA VAL A 217 -1.33 -9.50 -7.09
C VAL A 217 -1.33 -8.46 -8.20
N SER A 218 -1.46 -8.89 -9.45
CA SER A 218 -1.72 -8.02 -10.60
C SER A 218 -2.66 -8.72 -11.58
N GLN A 219 -3.43 -7.95 -12.36
CA GLN A 219 -3.92 -8.46 -13.63
C GLN A 219 -2.77 -8.40 -14.64
N VAL A 220 -2.50 -9.50 -15.33
CA VAL A 220 -1.40 -9.61 -16.31
C VAL A 220 -1.97 -10.15 -17.61
N LEU A 221 -1.63 -9.53 -18.74
CA LEU A 221 -2.08 -10.00 -20.05
C LEU A 221 -1.49 -11.38 -20.34
N SER A 222 -2.36 -12.35 -20.65
CA SER A 222 -1.97 -13.71 -21.00
C SER A 222 -2.87 -14.20 -22.13
N GLY A 223 -2.34 -14.16 -23.36
CA GLY A 223 -3.15 -14.32 -24.57
C GLY A 223 -4.04 -13.09 -24.82
N PRO A 224 -5.30 -13.25 -25.26
CA PRO A 224 -6.21 -12.13 -25.55
C PRO A 224 -6.84 -11.50 -24.30
N SER A 225 -6.55 -12.02 -23.09
CA SER A 225 -7.27 -11.65 -21.87
C SER A 225 -6.32 -11.38 -20.70
N TYR A 226 -6.74 -10.48 -19.82
CA TYR A 226 -6.08 -10.27 -18.54
C TYR A 226 -6.40 -11.41 -17.57
N ARG A 227 -5.35 -11.92 -16.90
CA ARG A 227 -5.47 -12.95 -15.87
C ARG A 227 -5.02 -12.42 -14.53
N ALA A 228 -5.88 -12.63 -13.54
CA ALA A 228 -5.58 -12.47 -12.14
C ALA A 228 -4.34 -13.31 -11.77
N SER A 229 -3.23 -12.69 -11.41
CA SER A 229 -1.93 -13.34 -11.21
C SER A 229 -1.27 -12.93 -9.89
N TYR A 230 -0.56 -13.87 -9.27
CA TYR A 230 0.37 -13.58 -8.18
C TYR A 230 1.73 -13.18 -8.75
N ARG A 231 2.40 -12.23 -8.08
CA ARG A 231 3.82 -11.94 -8.30
C ARG A 231 4.68 -12.80 -7.38
N ILE A 232 5.71 -13.43 -7.92
CA ILE A 232 6.74 -14.15 -7.17
C ILE A 232 7.57 -13.11 -6.40
N SER A 233 7.72 -13.35 -5.10
CA SER A 233 8.34 -12.40 -4.20
C SER A 233 9.79 -12.08 -4.62
N GLY A 234 10.11 -10.79 -4.69
CA GLY A 234 11.43 -10.30 -5.10
C GLY A 234 11.69 -10.29 -6.61
N THR A 235 10.72 -10.68 -7.45
CA THR A 235 10.84 -10.58 -8.92
C THR A 235 10.04 -9.39 -9.45
N LYS A 236 10.45 -8.86 -10.61
CA LYS A 236 9.66 -7.87 -11.36
C LYS A 236 8.65 -8.56 -12.27
N THR A 237 9.06 -9.64 -12.93
CA THR A 237 8.39 -10.27 -14.07
C THR A 237 7.83 -11.66 -13.77
N GLY A 238 8.16 -12.25 -12.62
CA GLY A 238 7.69 -13.56 -12.23
C GLY A 238 6.21 -13.52 -11.84
N PHE A 239 5.31 -13.75 -12.79
CA PHE A 239 3.87 -13.86 -12.54
C PHE A 239 3.34 -15.25 -12.86
N PHE A 240 2.36 -15.71 -12.10
CA PHE A 240 1.57 -16.88 -12.43
C PHE A 240 0.11 -16.72 -11.99
N ALA A 241 -0.81 -17.35 -12.70
CA ALA A 241 -2.24 -17.18 -12.48
C ALA A 241 -2.66 -17.57 -11.05
N THR A 242 -3.58 -16.82 -10.45
CA THR A 242 -4.16 -17.16 -9.14
C THR A 242 -5.02 -18.43 -9.19
N SER A 243 -5.52 -18.81 -10.38
CA SER A 243 -6.38 -19.98 -10.59
C SER A 243 -5.67 -21.32 -10.44
N ILE A 244 -4.34 -21.35 -10.54
CA ILE A 244 -3.54 -22.59 -10.36
C ILE A 244 -3.12 -22.79 -8.89
N VAL A 245 -3.74 -22.08 -7.95
CA VAL A 245 -3.47 -22.21 -6.51
C VAL A 245 -4.71 -22.73 -5.80
N ASN A 246 -4.60 -23.91 -5.18
CA ASN A 246 -5.73 -24.57 -4.49
C ASN A 246 -6.20 -23.85 -3.22
N LYS A 247 -5.28 -23.17 -2.53
CA LYS A 247 -5.55 -22.44 -1.30
C LYS A 247 -5.04 -21.02 -1.44
N LYS A 248 -5.97 -20.09 -1.66
CA LYS A 248 -5.66 -18.66 -1.74
C LYS A 248 -5.06 -18.17 -0.40
N PRO A 249 -4.20 -17.13 -0.43
CA PRO A 249 -3.81 -16.39 0.75
C PRO A 249 -5.00 -16.03 1.62
N ARG A 250 -4.82 -16.12 2.93
CA ARG A 250 -5.85 -15.78 3.91
C ARG A 250 -5.98 -14.28 4.12
N GLN A 251 -4.85 -13.58 4.01
CA GLN A 251 -4.73 -12.13 4.02
C GLN A 251 -4.63 -11.61 2.59
N GLN A 252 -4.98 -10.35 2.40
CA GLN A 252 -4.85 -9.70 1.10
C GLN A 252 -3.37 -9.43 0.78
N LEU A 253 -3.05 -9.41 -0.51
CA LEU A 253 -1.78 -8.92 -1.03
C LEU A 253 -2.05 -7.61 -1.76
N LEU A 254 -1.09 -6.69 -1.71
CA LEU A 254 -1.22 -5.43 -2.44
C LEU A 254 -1.18 -5.65 -3.97
N ASN A 255 -1.84 -4.74 -4.68
CA ASN A 255 -1.69 -4.63 -6.14
C ASN A 255 -0.24 -4.26 -6.52
N TYR A 256 0.26 -4.86 -7.59
CA TYR A 256 1.48 -4.45 -8.27
C TYR A 256 1.15 -3.95 -9.66
N THR A 257 1.60 -2.75 -9.96
CA THR A 257 1.58 -2.18 -11.31
C THR A 257 2.91 -1.48 -11.56
N TYR A 258 3.35 -1.52 -12.82
CA TYR A 258 4.55 -0.82 -13.26
C TYR A 258 4.36 0.69 -13.20
N PHE A 259 3.28 1.16 -13.82
CA PHE A 259 2.83 2.54 -13.70
C PHE A 259 2.05 2.75 -12.40
N THR A 260 2.01 4.01 -11.99
CA THR A 260 1.04 4.48 -11.03
C THR A 260 -0.34 4.39 -11.66
N TYR A 261 -1.32 3.87 -10.95
CA TYR A 261 -2.71 3.92 -11.36
C TYR A 261 -3.47 4.82 -10.41
N VAL A 262 -4.28 5.69 -10.99
CA VAL A 262 -5.31 6.45 -10.27
C VAL A 262 -6.68 6.03 -10.77
N SER A 263 -7.72 6.20 -9.96
CA SER A 263 -9.10 5.99 -10.35
C SER A 263 -9.84 7.32 -10.38
N ALA A 264 -10.66 7.54 -11.41
CA ALA A 264 -11.50 8.72 -11.49
C ALA A 264 -12.57 8.69 -10.39
N SER A 265 -12.57 9.64 -9.47
CA SER A 265 -13.52 9.67 -8.32
C SER A 265 -14.94 10.07 -8.74
N LYS A 266 -15.05 10.70 -9.91
CA LYS A 266 -16.26 11.09 -10.63
C LYS A 266 -16.02 10.98 -12.14
N ASN A 267 -16.97 11.39 -12.97
CA ASN A 267 -16.69 11.58 -14.39
C ASN A 267 -15.73 12.78 -14.55
N ILE A 268 -14.64 12.61 -15.29
CA ILE A 268 -13.58 13.62 -15.41
C ILE A 268 -13.17 13.84 -16.86
N ASP A 269 -12.75 15.07 -17.15
CA ASP A 269 -12.23 15.49 -18.44
C ASP A 269 -10.73 15.24 -18.55
N ALA A 270 -10.24 15.25 -19.78
CA ALA A 270 -8.83 15.25 -20.09
C ALA A 270 -8.37 16.67 -20.46
N TYR A 271 -7.14 17.00 -20.07
CA TYR A 271 -6.55 18.32 -20.17
C TYR A 271 -5.28 18.30 -21.01
N ASP A 272 -4.94 19.44 -21.61
CA ASP A 272 -3.66 19.68 -22.24
C ASP A 272 -2.60 20.19 -21.24
N ALA A 273 -1.38 20.42 -21.71
CA ALA A 273 -0.27 20.91 -20.89
C ALA A 273 -0.44 22.38 -20.42
N ASN A 274 -1.50 23.07 -20.83
CA ASN A 274 -1.88 24.41 -20.36
C ASN A 274 -3.09 24.37 -19.40
N GLY A 275 -3.53 23.16 -19.00
CA GLY A 275 -4.64 22.97 -18.09
C GLY A 275 -6.00 23.29 -18.71
N GLN A 276 -6.09 23.32 -20.05
CA GLN A 276 -7.37 23.48 -20.74
C GLN A 276 -7.97 22.13 -21.10
N ALA A 277 -9.29 22.03 -20.98
CA ALA A 277 -10.02 20.83 -21.37
C ALA A 277 -9.84 20.58 -22.88
N ARG A 278 -9.52 19.33 -23.24
CA ARG A 278 -9.32 18.94 -24.64
C ARG A 278 -10.68 18.81 -25.33
N SER A 279 -10.94 19.68 -26.30
CA SER A 279 -12.22 19.81 -27.02
C SER A 279 -12.53 18.63 -27.97
N ASN A 280 -11.52 17.83 -28.32
CA ASN A 280 -11.56 16.79 -29.34
C ASN A 280 -11.70 15.36 -28.79
N LEU A 281 -12.09 15.20 -27.53
CA LEU A 281 -12.42 13.90 -26.94
C LEU A 281 -13.94 13.77 -26.81
N THR A 282 -14.63 13.98 -27.93
CA THR A 282 -16.01 13.53 -28.08
C THR A 282 -15.99 12.03 -27.88
N ALA A 283 -16.71 11.53 -26.88
CA ALA A 283 -16.72 10.11 -26.61
C ALA A 283 -17.15 9.34 -27.86
N ILE A 284 -16.50 8.20 -28.07
CA ILE A 284 -17.12 7.09 -28.78
C ILE A 284 -18.52 6.93 -28.14
N ASN A 285 -19.59 7.24 -28.87
CA ASN A 285 -21.00 7.20 -28.44
C ASN A 285 -21.55 8.37 -27.59
N GLY A 286 -21.10 9.61 -27.76
CA GLY A 286 -21.86 10.80 -27.28
C GLY A 286 -21.83 11.08 -25.76
N ALA A 287 -20.91 10.46 -25.02
CA ALA A 287 -20.57 10.87 -23.65
C ALA A 287 -19.86 12.25 -23.61
N THR A 288 -20.12 13.00 -22.54
CA THR A 288 -19.69 14.40 -22.34
C THR A 288 -18.34 14.57 -21.63
N THR A 289 -17.68 13.47 -21.23
CA THR A 289 -16.44 13.48 -20.44
C THR A 289 -15.48 12.38 -20.91
N SER A 290 -14.16 12.60 -20.76
CA SER A 290 -13.13 11.66 -21.25
C SER A 290 -13.06 10.34 -20.47
N PHE A 291 -13.29 10.37 -19.15
CA PHE A 291 -13.22 9.19 -18.28
C PHE A 291 -14.43 9.10 -17.35
N ALA A 292 -15.01 7.90 -17.25
CA ALA A 292 -16.12 7.64 -16.35
C ALA A 292 -15.61 7.42 -14.91
N LYS A 293 -16.48 7.66 -13.92
CA LYS A 293 -16.21 7.31 -12.52
C LYS A 293 -15.75 5.85 -12.41
N GLY A 294 -14.65 5.63 -11.68
CA GLY A 294 -14.07 4.32 -11.43
C GLY A 294 -13.13 3.81 -12.54
N THR A 295 -12.96 4.56 -13.65
CA THR A 295 -11.95 4.21 -14.66
C THR A 295 -10.55 4.26 -14.03
N PHE A 296 -9.77 3.19 -14.21
CA PHE A 296 -8.37 3.13 -13.84
C PHE A 296 -7.50 3.74 -14.94
N ILE A 297 -6.74 4.77 -14.59
CA ILE A 297 -5.94 5.57 -15.50
C ILE A 297 -4.46 5.40 -15.12
N PRO A 298 -3.62 4.84 -16.01
CA PRO A 298 -2.19 4.76 -15.78
C PRO A 298 -1.55 6.15 -15.95
N VAL A 299 -0.72 6.54 -15.00
CA VAL A 299 -0.04 7.83 -14.94
C VAL A 299 1.44 7.64 -14.59
N ASP A 300 2.29 8.51 -15.07
CA ASP A 300 3.75 8.42 -14.89
C ASP A 300 4.40 9.68 -14.30
N GLU A 301 3.70 10.81 -14.32
CA GLU A 301 4.16 12.07 -13.72
C GLU A 301 3.01 12.77 -12.97
N GLU A 302 3.36 13.44 -11.88
CA GLU A 302 2.50 14.38 -11.16
C GLU A 302 3.16 15.75 -11.23
N LEU A 303 2.40 16.79 -11.58
CA LEU A 303 2.94 18.13 -11.79
C LEU A 303 1.88 19.21 -11.57
N TYR A 304 2.32 20.41 -11.23
CA TYR A 304 1.51 21.62 -11.29
C TYR A 304 1.43 22.12 -12.72
N ILE A 305 0.21 22.42 -13.19
CA ILE A 305 -0.04 23.10 -14.46
C ILE A 305 -0.77 24.41 -14.15
N TRP A 306 -0.28 25.51 -14.71
CA TRP A 306 -0.87 26.83 -14.58
C TRP A 306 -1.89 27.07 -15.69
N ASN A 307 -3.14 27.30 -15.31
CA ASN A 307 -4.20 27.66 -16.25
C ASN A 307 -4.33 29.19 -16.32
N ASN A 308 -3.96 29.77 -17.46
CA ASN A 308 -4.02 31.22 -17.68
C ASN A 308 -5.44 31.80 -17.65
N LYS A 309 -6.48 31.03 -18.01
CA LYS A 309 -7.87 31.48 -17.95
C LYS A 309 -8.38 31.59 -16.51
N GLU A 310 -7.97 30.65 -15.67
CA GLU A 310 -8.38 30.58 -14.26
C GLU A 310 -7.39 31.28 -13.31
N ASN A 311 -6.24 31.72 -13.82
CA ASN A 311 -5.18 32.40 -13.08
C ASN A 311 -4.74 31.64 -11.80
N LYS A 312 -4.60 30.32 -11.92
CA LYS A 312 -4.18 29.43 -10.82
C LYS A 312 -3.38 28.24 -11.34
N ALA A 313 -2.55 27.67 -10.48
CA ALA A 313 -1.94 26.36 -10.68
C ALA A 313 -2.75 25.28 -9.95
N GLU A 314 -2.94 24.15 -10.60
CA GLU A 314 -3.54 22.95 -10.01
C GLU A 314 -2.64 21.75 -10.27
N LEU A 315 -2.79 20.70 -9.46
CA LEU A 315 -2.08 19.43 -9.65
C LEU A 315 -2.78 18.56 -10.69
N TYR A 316 -1.97 18.01 -11.59
CA TYR A 316 -2.38 17.09 -12.62
C TYR A 316 -1.51 15.84 -12.58
N TYR A 317 -2.06 14.75 -13.08
CA TYR A 317 -1.31 13.58 -13.49
C TYR A 317 -1.18 13.56 -15.01
N HIS A 318 0.02 13.36 -15.51
CA HIS A 318 0.27 13.03 -16.91
C HIS A 318 -0.08 11.55 -17.15
N LEU A 319 -0.83 11.26 -18.21
CA LEU A 319 -1.17 9.89 -18.58
C LEU A 319 0.09 9.18 -19.12
N ALA A 320 0.35 7.98 -18.59
CA ALA A 320 1.49 7.19 -19.03
C ALA A 320 1.41 6.91 -20.55
N PRO A 321 2.57 6.86 -21.25
CA PRO A 321 2.63 6.55 -22.65
C PRO A 321 1.90 5.25 -22.97
N ASN A 322 1.11 5.29 -24.05
CA ASN A 322 0.39 4.12 -24.51
C ASN A 322 1.36 3.13 -25.17
N THR A 323 1.97 2.25 -24.38
CA THR A 323 2.91 1.25 -24.92
C THR A 323 2.22 -0.04 -25.35
N THR A 324 0.90 -0.21 -25.16
CA THR A 324 0.24 -1.53 -25.32
C THR A 324 -1.22 -1.52 -25.78
N VAL A 325 -1.59 -2.56 -26.54
CA VAL A 325 -2.75 -2.62 -27.47
C VAL A 325 -4.14 -2.72 -26.80
N SER A 326 -4.25 -2.79 -25.47
CA SER A 326 -5.44 -3.38 -24.84
C SER A 326 -6.57 -2.42 -24.44
N ASP A 327 -6.35 -1.11 -24.38
CA ASP A 327 -7.42 -0.14 -24.07
C ASP A 327 -7.55 0.93 -25.17
N ILE A 328 -8.31 0.61 -26.22
CA ILE A 328 -8.49 1.44 -27.42
C ILE A 328 -8.96 2.86 -27.08
N SER A 329 -9.79 3.02 -26.04
CA SER A 329 -10.28 4.31 -25.58
C SER A 329 -9.13 5.16 -25.03
N LEU A 330 -8.30 4.61 -24.15
CA LEU A 330 -7.10 5.29 -23.67
C LEU A 330 -6.11 5.61 -24.80
N GLN A 331 -5.94 4.72 -25.80
CA GLN A 331 -5.05 4.99 -26.94
C GLN A 331 -5.51 6.19 -27.75
N THR A 332 -6.82 6.29 -27.96
CA THR A 332 -7.42 7.37 -28.74
C THR A 332 -7.29 8.69 -27.99
N ILE A 333 -7.51 8.64 -26.67
CA ILE A 333 -7.43 9.83 -25.80
C ILE A 333 -5.99 10.36 -25.70
N ASN A 334 -5.01 9.49 -25.48
CA ASN A 334 -3.61 9.86 -25.22
C ASN A 334 -2.67 9.57 -26.39
N LYS A 335 -3.15 9.72 -27.63
CA LYS A 335 -2.38 9.34 -28.83
C LYS A 335 -1.04 10.08 -28.93
N ASP A 336 -1.02 11.36 -28.59
CA ASP A 336 0.15 12.22 -28.60
C ASP A 336 1.02 12.12 -27.34
N SER A 337 0.59 11.34 -26.33
CA SER A 337 1.24 11.24 -25.02
C SER A 337 1.42 12.62 -24.35
N MET A 338 0.41 13.47 -24.47
CA MET A 338 0.34 14.83 -23.91
C MET A 338 -1.02 15.08 -23.24
N THR A 339 -1.55 14.07 -22.56
CA THR A 339 -2.86 14.13 -21.90
C THR A 339 -2.72 14.10 -20.39
N PHE A 340 -3.52 14.93 -19.73
CA PHE A 340 -3.47 15.11 -18.29
C PHE A 340 -4.86 14.95 -17.66
N VAL A 341 -4.90 14.57 -16.38
CA VAL A 341 -6.12 14.56 -15.56
C VAL A 341 -5.86 15.26 -14.23
N LYS A 342 -6.86 15.94 -13.67
CA LYS A 342 -6.71 16.64 -12.37
C LYS A 342 -6.49 15.63 -11.25
N ALA A 343 -5.49 15.88 -10.40
CA ALA A 343 -5.19 15.02 -9.25
C ALA A 343 -6.31 15.07 -8.21
N ALA A 344 -6.95 16.24 -8.01
CA ALA A 344 -8.06 16.42 -7.08
C ALA A 344 -9.31 15.60 -7.45
N ASP A 345 -9.43 15.18 -8.71
CA ASP A 345 -10.55 14.38 -9.20
C ASP A 345 -10.19 12.89 -9.35
N SER A 346 -9.07 12.49 -8.73
CA SER A 346 -8.48 11.15 -8.86
C SER A 346 -8.08 10.59 -7.49
N GLU A 347 -8.12 9.26 -7.35
CA GLU A 347 -7.69 8.55 -6.12
C GLU A 347 -6.61 7.52 -6.44
N PHE A 348 -5.55 7.43 -5.62
CA PHE A 348 -4.47 6.46 -5.82
C PHE A 348 -4.95 5.00 -5.72
N VAL A 349 -4.56 4.16 -6.68
CA VAL A 349 -4.96 2.73 -6.74
C VAL A 349 -3.78 1.81 -6.46
N SER A 350 -2.69 1.99 -7.20
CA SER A 350 -1.51 1.11 -7.11
C SER A 350 -0.30 1.70 -7.81
N GLY A 351 0.84 1.02 -7.68
CA GLY A 351 2.09 1.39 -8.33
C GLY A 351 3.01 2.24 -7.44
N PRO A 352 4.07 2.81 -8.03
CA PRO A 352 4.90 3.80 -7.37
C PRO A 352 4.07 5.01 -6.92
N LEU A 353 4.44 5.67 -5.81
CA LEU A 353 3.82 6.95 -5.48
C LEU A 353 4.54 8.06 -6.25
N LEU A 354 3.78 8.87 -6.97
CA LEU A 354 4.32 10.04 -7.65
C LEU A 354 4.44 11.21 -6.66
N LYS A 355 5.34 12.13 -6.98
CA LYS A 355 5.48 13.41 -6.28
C LYS A 355 5.50 14.50 -7.35
N PRO A 356 5.01 15.72 -7.05
CA PRO A 356 5.07 16.83 -7.98
C PRO A 356 6.51 17.08 -8.45
N VAL A 357 6.73 17.07 -9.77
CA VAL A 357 8.06 17.28 -10.36
C VAL A 357 8.44 18.76 -10.46
N ASN A 358 7.48 19.66 -10.27
CA ASN A 358 7.65 21.10 -10.26
C ASN A 358 6.85 21.73 -9.10
N THR A 359 6.98 23.04 -8.96
CA THR A 359 6.29 23.87 -7.98
C THR A 359 5.24 24.76 -8.64
N VAL A 360 4.37 25.37 -7.83
CA VAL A 360 3.37 26.35 -8.28
C VAL A 360 4.03 27.54 -9.00
N ASP A 361 5.16 28.02 -8.48
CA ASP A 361 5.87 29.17 -9.05
C ASP A 361 6.53 28.83 -10.40
N GLU A 362 7.11 27.63 -10.51
CA GLU A 362 7.64 27.12 -11.78
C GLU A 362 6.53 26.95 -12.81
N ALA A 363 5.39 26.36 -12.43
CA ALA A 363 4.24 26.20 -13.33
C ALA A 363 3.75 27.56 -13.87
N LYS A 364 3.69 28.58 -12.99
CA LYS A 364 3.32 29.94 -13.38
C LYS A 364 4.35 30.57 -14.32
N ALA A 365 5.64 30.39 -14.03
CA ALA A 365 6.72 30.90 -14.88
C ALA A 365 6.74 30.22 -16.26
N ASP A 366 6.43 28.93 -16.31
CA ASP A 366 6.40 28.12 -17.52
C ASP A 366 5.14 28.34 -18.39
N ALA A 367 4.13 29.05 -17.87
CA ALA A 367 2.95 29.43 -18.65
C ALA A 367 3.19 30.55 -19.68
N LYS A 368 4.38 31.17 -19.66
CA LYS A 368 4.79 32.17 -20.65
C LYS A 368 4.92 31.55 -22.03
N VAL A 369 4.74 32.36 -23.08
CA VAL A 369 5.06 31.96 -24.46
C VAL A 369 6.55 31.63 -24.55
N SER A 370 6.87 30.47 -25.15
CA SER A 370 8.23 29.99 -25.34
C SER A 370 9.00 30.82 -26.36
N THR A 371 10.30 30.99 -26.11
CA THR A 371 11.25 31.60 -27.04
C THR A 371 11.93 30.55 -27.91
N GLU A 372 12.67 30.98 -28.94
CA GLU A 372 13.49 30.07 -29.74
C GLU A 372 14.55 29.35 -28.90
N THR A 373 15.15 30.04 -27.92
CA THR A 373 16.12 29.45 -26.99
C THR A 373 15.49 28.35 -26.14
N ASP A 374 14.26 28.55 -25.68
CA ASP A 374 13.53 27.55 -24.88
C ASP A 374 13.29 26.24 -25.66
N LYS A 375 13.24 26.31 -26.99
CA LYS A 375 12.97 25.16 -27.89
C LYS A 375 14.19 24.37 -28.31
N GLN A 376 15.40 24.79 -27.96
CA GLN A 376 16.63 24.13 -28.42
C GLN A 376 16.69 22.64 -28.06
N ASP A 377 16.20 22.27 -26.87
CA ASP A 377 16.19 20.87 -26.43
C ASP A 377 15.12 20.03 -27.14
N LEU A 378 14.00 20.64 -27.50
CA LEU A 378 12.98 20.01 -28.34
C LEU A 378 13.53 19.76 -29.74
N GLN A 379 14.22 20.74 -30.32
CA GLN A 379 14.84 20.63 -31.64
C GLN A 379 15.87 19.50 -31.68
N LYS A 380 16.76 19.42 -30.67
CA LYS A 380 17.73 18.32 -30.55
C LYS A 380 17.05 16.95 -30.49
N ALA A 381 15.93 16.84 -29.78
CA ALA A 381 15.15 15.60 -29.71
C ALA A 381 14.51 15.27 -31.06
N ILE A 382 13.90 16.24 -31.75
CA ILE A 382 13.32 16.05 -33.10
C ILE A 382 14.39 15.59 -34.10
N SER A 383 15.61 16.11 -34.02
CA SER A 383 16.72 15.72 -34.90
C SER A 383 17.21 14.28 -34.70
N GLN A 384 16.77 13.54 -33.66
CA GLN A 384 17.09 12.12 -33.51
C GLN A 384 16.18 11.19 -34.32
N ASP A 385 15.14 11.70 -35.01
CA ASP A 385 14.14 10.90 -35.74
C ASP A 385 14.76 9.83 -36.66
N GLU A 386 15.72 10.22 -37.50
CA GLU A 386 16.37 9.30 -38.44
C GLU A 386 17.07 8.13 -37.72
N LYS A 387 17.74 8.42 -36.60
CA LYS A 387 18.43 7.38 -35.81
C LYS A 387 17.43 6.45 -35.12
N VAL A 388 16.31 6.98 -34.63
CA VAL A 388 15.26 6.19 -33.99
C VAL A 388 14.63 5.25 -35.02
N LYS A 389 14.28 5.75 -36.21
CA LYS A 389 13.70 4.98 -37.30
C LYS A 389 14.63 3.90 -37.86
N ALA A 390 15.94 4.13 -37.77
CA ALA A 390 16.96 3.15 -38.14
C ALA A 390 17.17 2.05 -37.08
N SER A 391 16.64 2.20 -35.86
CA SER A 391 16.81 1.19 -34.80
C SER A 391 16.00 -0.08 -35.09
N GLU A 392 16.56 -1.23 -34.72
CA GLU A 392 15.90 -2.53 -34.89
C GLU A 392 14.55 -2.57 -34.17
N ASN A 393 14.48 -2.04 -32.95
CA ASN A 393 13.26 -2.03 -32.15
C ASN A 393 12.15 -1.22 -32.84
N TYR A 394 12.45 -0.05 -33.43
CA TYR A 394 11.45 0.75 -34.16
C TYR A 394 10.87 -0.01 -35.35
N GLN A 395 11.74 -0.72 -36.10
CA GLN A 395 11.34 -1.48 -37.28
C GLN A 395 10.55 -2.75 -36.91
N GLN A 396 10.83 -3.33 -35.75
CA GLN A 396 10.22 -4.59 -35.30
C GLN A 396 8.90 -4.39 -34.55
N TYR A 397 8.74 -3.29 -33.80
CA TYR A 397 7.60 -3.07 -32.92
C TYR A 397 6.75 -1.86 -33.36
N ARG A 398 5.58 -1.70 -32.73
CA ARG A 398 4.62 -0.64 -33.04
C ARG A 398 5.15 0.73 -32.61
N HIS A 399 5.24 1.67 -33.55
CA HIS A 399 5.83 3.00 -33.36
C HIS A 399 4.84 4.17 -33.45
N GLU A 400 3.53 3.90 -33.56
CA GLU A 400 2.49 4.92 -33.76
C GLU A 400 2.48 6.03 -32.69
N THR A 401 2.75 5.70 -31.43
CA THR A 401 2.80 6.70 -30.35
C THR A 401 4.01 7.62 -30.47
N TYR A 402 5.15 7.07 -30.92
CA TYR A 402 6.34 7.87 -31.16
C TYR A 402 6.12 8.82 -32.34
N ASP A 403 5.55 8.31 -33.44
CA ASP A 403 5.26 9.14 -34.61
C ASP A 403 4.25 10.24 -34.28
N ALA A 404 3.21 9.94 -33.49
CA ALA A 404 2.25 10.93 -33.03
C ALA A 404 2.89 12.00 -32.12
N ALA A 405 3.70 11.59 -31.15
CA ALA A 405 4.44 12.50 -30.28
C ALA A 405 5.43 13.37 -31.09
N LEU A 406 6.12 12.79 -32.08
CA LEU A 406 7.03 13.51 -32.97
C LEU A 406 6.29 14.52 -33.85
N ALA A 407 5.11 14.17 -34.37
CA ALA A 407 4.28 15.09 -35.13
C ALA A 407 3.83 16.27 -34.26
N TYR A 408 3.39 16.01 -33.02
CA TYR A 408 3.02 17.04 -32.07
C TYR A 408 4.23 17.90 -31.65
N ALA A 409 5.39 17.30 -31.44
CA ALA A 409 6.65 17.99 -31.17
C ALA A 409 7.01 18.97 -32.29
N LYS A 410 6.87 18.57 -33.56
CA LYS A 410 7.11 19.45 -34.72
C LYS A 410 6.13 20.62 -34.76
N GLN A 411 4.86 20.40 -34.41
CA GLN A 411 3.85 21.46 -34.29
C GLN A 411 4.16 22.45 -33.17
N ILE A 412 4.54 21.98 -31.99
CA ILE A 412 4.94 22.84 -30.87
C ILE A 412 6.21 23.62 -31.21
N ASN A 413 7.18 22.98 -31.89
CA ASN A 413 8.39 23.64 -32.32
C ASN A 413 8.12 24.80 -33.29
N SER A 414 7.15 24.66 -34.21
CA SER A 414 6.79 25.72 -35.16
C SER A 414 5.81 26.77 -34.62
N SER A 415 5.14 26.51 -33.48
CA SER A 415 4.16 27.42 -32.90
C SER A 415 4.80 28.67 -32.28
N ASN A 416 4.29 29.85 -32.60
CA ASN A 416 4.69 31.13 -31.98
C ASN A 416 3.93 31.44 -30.66
N THR A 417 3.03 30.56 -30.24
CA THR A 417 2.18 30.74 -29.04
C THR A 417 2.31 29.62 -28.02
N ALA A 418 3.06 28.55 -28.35
CA ALA A 418 3.29 27.44 -27.42
C ALA A 418 3.93 27.93 -26.13
N SER A 419 3.39 27.48 -25.00
CA SER A 419 3.95 27.81 -23.69
C SER A 419 5.28 27.08 -23.46
N LEU A 420 6.10 27.59 -22.53
CA LEU A 420 7.31 26.89 -22.09
C LEU A 420 6.96 25.53 -21.47
N GLN A 421 5.84 25.43 -20.76
CA GLN A 421 5.33 24.17 -20.21
C GLN A 421 5.05 23.13 -21.31
N GLU A 422 4.36 23.51 -22.40
CA GLU A 422 4.13 22.64 -23.54
C GLU A 422 5.44 22.13 -24.14
N VAL A 423 6.41 23.03 -24.34
CA VAL A 423 7.74 22.68 -24.87
C VAL A 423 8.46 21.69 -23.96
N LYS A 424 8.47 21.94 -22.64
CA LYS A 424 9.12 21.05 -21.66
C LYS A 424 8.50 19.65 -21.66
N GLN A 425 7.17 19.58 -21.61
CA GLN A 425 6.44 18.32 -21.53
C GLN A 425 6.58 17.49 -22.81
N ILE A 426 6.41 18.09 -24.00
CA ILE A 426 6.59 17.33 -25.24
C ILE A 426 8.05 16.90 -25.46
N THR A 427 9.01 17.71 -25.00
CA THR A 427 10.44 17.33 -25.01
C THR A 427 10.70 16.10 -24.14
N LEU A 428 10.15 16.08 -22.91
CA LEU A 428 10.28 14.96 -21.99
C LEU A 428 9.62 13.69 -22.57
N THR A 429 8.38 13.80 -23.03
CA THR A 429 7.65 12.71 -23.69
C THR A 429 8.43 12.13 -24.85
N LEU A 430 8.92 12.99 -25.76
CA LEU A 430 9.66 12.53 -26.93
C LEU A 430 10.97 11.84 -26.51
N LYS A 431 11.75 12.42 -25.60
CA LYS A 431 13.01 11.81 -25.09
C LYS A 431 12.75 10.46 -24.42
N ASN A 432 11.71 10.34 -23.60
CA ASN A 432 11.37 9.08 -22.93
C ASN A 432 11.01 7.98 -23.93
N GLN A 433 10.24 8.31 -24.96
CA GLN A 433 9.91 7.35 -26.03
C GLN A 433 11.16 7.00 -26.85
N GLN A 434 12.03 7.96 -27.18
CA GLN A 434 13.30 7.72 -27.87
C GLN A 434 14.19 6.75 -27.09
N ASN A 435 14.38 6.99 -25.80
CA ASN A 435 15.20 6.15 -24.94
C ASN A 435 14.71 4.70 -24.92
N SER A 436 13.39 4.47 -25.01
CA SER A 436 12.83 3.12 -25.06
C SER A 436 13.26 2.32 -26.31
N TRP A 437 13.48 3.01 -27.45
CA TRP A 437 13.90 2.39 -28.71
C TRP A 437 15.36 1.95 -28.71
N PHE A 438 16.19 2.58 -27.88
CA PHE A 438 17.61 2.23 -27.72
C PHE A 438 17.87 1.21 -26.60
N LEU A 439 16.82 0.72 -25.92
CA LEU A 439 16.97 -0.33 -24.92
C LEU A 439 17.38 -1.65 -25.58
N PRO A 440 18.19 -2.48 -24.89
CA PRO A 440 18.40 -3.86 -25.30
C PRO A 440 17.05 -4.59 -25.45
N ALA A 441 16.92 -5.46 -26.47
CA ALA A 441 15.66 -6.14 -26.78
C ALA A 441 15.04 -6.88 -25.57
N ASP A 442 15.87 -7.49 -24.71
CA ASP A 442 15.41 -8.14 -23.48
C ASP A 442 14.81 -7.17 -22.47
N GLU A 443 15.36 -5.96 -22.34
CA GLU A 443 14.86 -4.92 -21.43
C GLU A 443 13.57 -4.29 -21.98
N LEU A 444 13.51 -4.04 -23.30
CA LEU A 444 12.29 -3.59 -23.95
C LEU A 444 11.15 -4.61 -23.76
N LYS A 445 11.44 -5.91 -23.86
CA LYS A 445 10.48 -6.99 -23.61
C LYS A 445 10.01 -7.01 -22.16
N VAL A 446 10.92 -6.81 -21.20
CA VAL A 446 10.57 -6.67 -19.78
C VAL A 446 9.62 -5.49 -19.58
N ASN A 447 9.99 -4.30 -20.06
CA ASN A 447 9.18 -3.08 -19.89
C ASN A 447 7.82 -3.20 -20.56
N SER A 448 7.77 -3.77 -21.78
CA SER A 448 6.52 -4.02 -22.49
C SER A 448 5.59 -4.95 -21.72
N MET A 449 6.14 -6.00 -21.09
CA MET A 449 5.35 -6.91 -20.27
C MET A 449 4.88 -6.25 -18.96
N LEU A 450 5.73 -5.43 -18.34
CA LEU A 450 5.41 -4.72 -17.10
C LEU A 450 4.37 -3.62 -17.32
N ALA A 451 4.42 -2.91 -18.44
CA ALA A 451 3.42 -1.92 -18.83
C ALA A 451 2.00 -2.53 -18.97
N LEU A 452 1.90 -3.85 -19.18
CA LEU A 452 0.65 -4.61 -19.20
C LEU A 452 0.13 -5.00 -17.81
N THR A 453 0.78 -4.59 -16.73
CA THR A 453 0.24 -4.85 -15.39
C THR A 453 -0.88 -3.88 -15.06
N ARG A 454 -2.00 -4.40 -14.56
CA ARG A 454 -3.18 -3.63 -14.16
C ARG A 454 -3.60 -3.94 -12.72
N PRO A 455 -4.20 -2.97 -12.00
CA PRO A 455 -4.78 -3.24 -10.68
C PRO A 455 -5.97 -4.21 -10.80
N PHE A 456 -6.36 -4.79 -9.66
CA PHE A 456 -7.51 -5.68 -9.55
C PHE A 456 -8.84 -4.97 -9.39
#